data_AF-A0A660PIG6-F1
#
_entry.id   AF-A0A660PIG6-F1
#
_cell.length_a   1.000
_cell.length_b   1.000
_cell.length_c   1.000
_cell.angle_alpha   90.00
_cell.angle_beta   90.00
_cell.angle_gamma   90.00
#
_symmetry.space_group_name_H-M   'P 1'
#
loop_
_entity.id
_entity.type
_entity.pdbx_description
1 polymer ?
#
loop_
_entity_poly.entity_id
_entity_poly.type
_entity_poly.pdbx_seq_one_letter_code
_entity_poly.pdbx_strand_id
1 'polypeptide(L)'
;MIIHNHKNKFHHMIMGDLMKSKLLIFIVTASLLASTATAGGLSSARAVGMGDAQIGLAKGVYAPLYNPANIALSGYGQAGVELAGAGAEIFNNSFSLSDYNNYTGAILSENDKSALLGKIPSDGLELSVRAQASALTISLGSFVISTNGVAASEVNLSKDIVELLVNGNQLNDTISLDEMYSEALAYATIGLSTGKTLYKSGTRQLTIGATYKYIKGLAYEDIVKIEGEASTTMAGFSGDGAVV
;
A
#
# COMPACT_ATOMS: atom_id res chain seq x y z
N MET A 1 10.76 -54.55 41.25
CA MET A 1 9.91 -54.40 40.04
C MET A 1 9.23 -53.02 39.98
N ILE A 2 9.97 -51.91 40.15
CA ILE A 2 9.38 -50.54 40.13
C ILE A 2 10.19 -49.56 39.24
N ILE A 3 11.45 -49.87 38.93
CA ILE A 3 12.36 -48.95 38.22
C ILE A 3 12.12 -48.94 36.68
N HIS A 4 11.48 -49.97 36.13
CA HIS A 4 11.30 -50.09 34.67
C HIS A 4 10.12 -49.28 34.11
N ASN A 5 9.17 -48.84 34.94
CA ASN A 5 7.97 -48.11 34.48
C ASN A 5 8.18 -46.57 34.43
N HIS A 6 9.21 -46.05 35.13
CA HIS A 6 9.46 -44.61 35.18
C HIS A 6 10.19 -44.06 33.93
N LYS A 7 11.01 -44.87 33.25
CA LYS A 7 11.74 -44.44 32.05
C LYS A 7 10.83 -44.18 30.84
N ASN A 8 9.82 -45.02 30.63
CA ASN A 8 8.90 -44.86 29.49
C ASN A 8 8.00 -43.62 29.63
N LYS A 9 7.56 -43.30 30.85
CA LYS A 9 6.77 -42.08 31.13
C LYS A 9 7.58 -40.80 30.92
N PHE A 10 8.86 -40.81 31.32
CA PHE A 10 9.77 -39.67 31.12
C PHE A 10 10.10 -39.44 29.64
N HIS A 11 10.33 -40.50 28.86
CA HIS A 11 10.59 -40.39 27.42
C HIS A 11 9.40 -39.82 26.65
N HIS A 12 8.17 -40.24 26.97
CA HIS A 12 6.96 -39.70 26.33
C HIS A 12 6.70 -38.24 26.68
N MET A 13 6.99 -37.83 27.92
CA MET A 13 6.84 -36.44 28.37
C MET A 13 7.84 -35.50 27.68
N ILE A 14 9.11 -35.92 27.56
CA ILE A 14 10.17 -35.14 26.90
C ILE A 14 9.91 -35.02 25.39
N MET A 15 9.45 -36.09 24.71
CA MET A 15 9.12 -36.02 23.28
C MET A 15 7.92 -35.11 22.99
N GLY A 16 6.91 -35.10 23.86
CA GLY A 16 5.75 -34.22 23.74
C GLY A 16 6.12 -32.74 23.83
N ASP A 17 7.01 -32.38 24.75
CA ASP A 17 7.46 -31.00 24.90
C ASP A 17 8.47 -30.58 23.82
N LEU A 18 9.28 -31.51 23.31
CA LEU A 18 10.15 -31.28 22.16
C LEU A 18 9.34 -31.06 20.86
N MET A 19 8.25 -31.80 20.65
CA MET A 19 7.34 -31.59 19.51
C MET A 19 6.60 -30.25 19.62
N LYS A 20 6.12 -29.88 20.81
CA LYS A 20 5.51 -28.55 21.04
C LYS A 20 6.51 -27.43 20.79
N SER A 21 7.75 -27.56 21.26
CA SER A 21 8.81 -26.58 21.03
C SER A 21 9.14 -26.42 19.55
N LYS A 22 9.27 -27.53 18.80
CA LYS A 22 9.49 -27.49 17.35
C LYS A 22 8.30 -26.88 16.59
N LEU A 23 7.08 -27.19 17.00
CA LEU A 23 5.86 -26.60 16.42
C LEU A 23 5.79 -25.08 16.69
N LEU A 24 6.18 -24.65 17.89
CA LEU A 24 6.18 -23.24 18.28
C LEU A 24 7.27 -22.47 17.55
N ILE A 25 8.46 -23.05 17.40
CA ILE A 25 9.53 -22.50 16.55
C ILE A 25 9.05 -22.40 15.10
N PHE A 26 8.45 -23.45 14.55
CA PHE A 26 7.94 -23.44 13.18
C PHE A 26 6.88 -22.35 12.95
N ILE A 27 5.95 -22.16 13.91
CA ILE A 27 4.94 -21.09 13.84
C ILE A 27 5.60 -19.71 13.91
N VAL A 28 6.58 -19.51 14.80
CA VAL A 28 7.31 -18.24 14.91
C VAL A 28 8.10 -17.95 13.63
N THR A 29 8.82 -18.94 13.09
CA THR A 29 9.57 -18.80 11.83
C THR A 29 8.64 -18.58 10.64
N ALA A 30 7.49 -19.24 10.57
CA ALA A 30 6.48 -19.01 9.54
C ALA A 30 5.84 -17.61 9.65
N SER A 31 5.65 -17.09 10.86
CA SER A 31 5.17 -15.71 11.06
C SER A 31 6.21 -14.64 10.71
N LEU A 32 7.50 -14.95 10.83
CA LEU A 32 8.60 -14.08 10.39
C LEU A 32 8.76 -14.06 8.86
N LEU A 33 8.24 -15.08 8.16
CA LEU A 33 8.19 -15.15 6.70
C LEU A 33 6.93 -14.52 6.09
N ALA A 34 6.03 -13.98 6.92
CA ALA A 34 4.92 -13.19 6.43
C ALA A 34 5.47 -11.89 5.84
N SER A 35 5.63 -11.87 4.52
CA SER A 35 5.94 -10.68 3.73
C SER A 35 5.06 -9.51 4.21
N THR A 36 5.67 -8.34 4.39
CA THR A 36 4.98 -7.07 4.68
C THR A 36 4.12 -6.69 3.47
N ALA A 37 3.00 -7.37 3.27
CA ALA A 37 1.96 -6.87 2.42
C ALA A 37 1.43 -5.61 3.10
N THR A 38 1.51 -4.47 2.43
CA THR A 38 0.86 -3.25 2.89
C THR A 38 -0.63 -3.54 2.99
N ALA A 39 -1.14 -3.55 4.22
CA ALA A 39 -2.56 -3.56 4.49
C ALA A 39 -3.11 -2.22 3.99
N GLY A 40 -4.13 -2.26 3.13
CA GLY A 40 -4.67 -1.07 2.50
C GLY A 40 -6.03 -1.36 1.89
N GLY A 41 -7.00 -0.53 2.25
CA GLY A 41 -8.41 -0.74 1.97
C GLY A 41 -9.11 0.55 1.56
N LEU A 42 -8.52 1.28 0.59
CA LEU A 42 -9.06 2.54 0.06
C LEU A 42 -10.49 2.42 -0.46
N SER A 43 -10.97 1.21 -0.81
CA SER A 43 -12.38 0.99 -1.14
C SER A 43 -13.33 1.24 0.03
N SER A 44 -12.82 1.33 1.27
CA SER A 44 -13.58 1.68 2.47
C SER A 44 -13.54 3.19 2.73
N ALA A 45 -14.68 3.87 2.63
CA ALA A 45 -14.78 5.30 2.95
C ALA A 45 -14.32 5.62 4.39
N ARG A 46 -14.55 4.69 5.33
CA ARG A 46 -14.08 4.83 6.71
C ARG A 46 -12.55 4.84 6.79
N ALA A 47 -11.90 4.02 5.97
CA ALA A 47 -10.44 3.94 5.98
C ALA A 47 -9.82 5.21 5.43
N VAL A 48 -10.35 5.69 4.30
CA VAL A 48 -9.93 6.97 3.71
C VAL A 48 -10.09 8.10 4.72
N GLY A 49 -11.23 8.17 5.41
CA GLY A 49 -11.47 9.17 6.47
C GLY A 49 -10.57 9.04 7.70
N MET A 50 -9.89 7.91 7.87
CA MET A 50 -8.94 7.64 8.96
C MET A 50 -7.47 7.67 8.51
N GLY A 51 -7.18 8.07 7.25
CA GLY A 51 -5.82 8.00 6.70
C GLY A 51 -5.27 6.58 6.69
N ASP A 52 -6.11 5.61 6.32
CA ASP A 52 -5.83 4.17 6.25
C ASP A 52 -5.48 3.48 7.59
N ALA A 53 -5.67 4.17 8.72
CA ALA A 53 -5.39 3.65 10.07
C ALA A 53 -6.46 2.66 10.60
N GLN A 54 -6.70 1.56 9.89
CA GLN A 54 -7.86 0.68 10.15
C GLN A 54 -7.53 -0.74 10.63
N ILE A 55 -6.25 -1.08 10.82
CA ILE A 55 -5.80 -2.46 11.12
C ILE A 55 -6.52 -3.14 12.31
N GLY A 56 -6.78 -2.39 13.39
CA GLY A 56 -7.46 -2.89 14.59
C GLY A 56 -8.98 -2.71 14.57
N LEU A 57 -9.53 -1.98 13.60
CA LEU A 57 -10.95 -1.58 13.58
C LEU A 57 -11.74 -2.14 12.40
N ALA A 58 -11.05 -2.73 11.40
CA ALA A 58 -11.68 -3.32 10.23
C ALA A 58 -12.59 -4.51 10.61
N LYS A 59 -13.84 -4.49 10.14
CA LYS A 59 -14.91 -5.45 10.47
C LYS A 59 -15.60 -5.98 9.23
N GLY A 60 -16.24 -7.14 9.35
CA GLY A 60 -17.05 -7.75 8.28
C GLY A 60 -16.32 -7.77 6.94
N VAL A 61 -16.97 -7.22 5.91
CA VAL A 61 -16.48 -7.12 4.53
C VAL A 61 -15.10 -6.43 4.41
N TYR A 62 -14.75 -5.54 5.34
CA TYR A 62 -13.48 -4.80 5.31
C TYR A 62 -12.34 -5.49 6.06
N ALA A 63 -12.62 -6.50 6.90
CA ALA A 63 -11.58 -7.19 7.67
C ALA A 63 -10.45 -7.77 6.78
N PRO A 64 -10.72 -8.41 5.63
CA PRO A 64 -9.69 -8.92 4.72
C PRO A 64 -8.73 -7.90 4.13
N LEU A 65 -9.15 -6.63 4.03
CA LEU A 65 -8.31 -5.57 3.46
C LEU A 65 -7.16 -5.20 4.41
N TYR A 66 -7.34 -5.46 5.71
CA TYR A 66 -6.39 -5.06 6.75
C TYR A 66 -5.89 -6.22 7.60
N ASN A 67 -6.80 -6.92 8.27
CA ASN A 67 -6.47 -7.98 9.21
C ASN A 67 -7.56 -9.06 9.23
N PRO A 68 -7.36 -10.21 8.55
CA PRO A 68 -8.35 -11.29 8.52
C PRO A 68 -8.62 -11.90 9.90
N ALA A 69 -7.74 -11.72 10.90
CA ALA A 69 -7.99 -12.20 12.25
C ALA A 69 -9.21 -11.49 12.91
N ASN A 70 -9.58 -10.30 12.43
CA ASN A 70 -10.75 -9.57 12.91
C ASN A 70 -12.06 -10.30 12.56
N ILE A 71 -12.08 -11.16 11.54
CA ILE A 71 -13.27 -11.96 11.15
C ILE A 71 -13.77 -12.80 12.33
N ALA A 72 -12.85 -13.36 13.13
CA ALA A 72 -13.19 -14.21 14.28
C ALA A 72 -13.23 -13.49 15.62
N LEU A 73 -13.02 -12.17 15.64
CA LEU A 73 -13.08 -11.38 16.87
C LEU A 73 -14.56 -11.11 17.22
N SER A 74 -14.93 -11.34 18.48
CA SER A 74 -16.32 -11.14 18.92
C SER A 74 -16.75 -9.68 18.68
N GLY A 75 -17.87 -9.49 17.98
CA GLY A 75 -18.39 -8.17 17.59
C GLY A 75 -17.74 -7.55 16.34
N TYR A 76 -16.85 -8.27 15.66
CA TYR A 76 -16.21 -7.86 14.40
C TYR A 76 -16.63 -8.74 13.21
N GLY A 77 -16.86 -10.03 13.45
CA GLY A 77 -17.52 -10.91 12.48
C GLY A 77 -18.96 -10.44 12.26
N GLN A 78 -19.23 -9.89 11.07
CA GLN A 78 -20.55 -9.38 10.69
C GLN A 78 -20.95 -9.98 9.34
N ALA A 79 -22.19 -10.45 9.24
CA ALA A 79 -22.75 -10.77 7.93
C ALA A 79 -23.03 -9.47 7.18
N GLY A 80 -22.64 -9.40 5.92
CA GLY A 80 -22.81 -8.17 5.14
C GLY A 80 -22.39 -8.33 3.70
N VAL A 81 -22.89 -7.42 2.87
CA VAL A 81 -22.54 -7.32 1.46
C VAL A 81 -22.16 -5.88 1.16
N GLU A 82 -21.02 -5.70 0.50
CA GLU A 82 -20.61 -4.45 -0.11
C GLU A 82 -20.69 -4.64 -1.62
N LEU A 83 -21.54 -3.86 -2.28
CA LEU A 83 -21.75 -4.00 -3.73
C LEU A 83 -20.60 -3.38 -4.53
N ALA A 84 -20.15 -2.22 -4.09
CA ALA A 84 -19.04 -1.49 -4.67
C ALA A 84 -18.46 -0.52 -3.64
N GLY A 85 -17.17 -0.27 -3.74
CA GLY A 85 -16.44 0.74 -2.99
C GLY A 85 -15.27 1.21 -3.85
N ALA A 86 -14.89 2.47 -3.74
CA ALA A 86 -13.74 3.01 -4.46
C ALA A 86 -13.11 4.14 -3.66
N GLY A 87 -11.79 4.24 -3.75
CA GLY A 87 -11.03 5.33 -3.17
C GLY A 87 -9.68 5.45 -3.85
N ALA A 88 -9.10 6.65 -3.72
CA ALA A 88 -7.77 6.95 -4.19
C ALA A 88 -7.06 7.85 -3.18
N GLU A 89 -5.75 7.74 -3.16
CA GLU A 89 -4.84 8.59 -2.39
C GLU A 89 -3.74 9.08 -3.31
N ILE A 90 -3.30 10.31 -3.06
CA ILE A 90 -2.24 10.99 -3.80
C ILE A 90 -1.28 11.53 -2.75
N PHE A 91 0.00 11.19 -2.89
CA PHE A 91 1.09 11.67 -2.07
C PHE A 91 2.11 12.39 -2.94
N ASN A 92 2.80 13.34 -2.34
CA ASN A 92 3.97 13.95 -2.95
C ASN A 92 4.96 14.33 -1.85
N ASN A 93 6.24 14.43 -2.20
CA ASN A 93 7.33 14.67 -1.25
C ASN A 93 7.55 16.16 -0.88
N SER A 94 6.90 17.11 -1.57
CA SER A 94 7.29 18.54 -1.54
C SER A 94 6.22 19.49 -1.00
N PHE A 95 4.95 19.23 -1.31
CA PHE A 95 3.81 20.12 -1.10
C PHE A 95 2.83 19.55 -0.09
N SER A 96 2.45 20.41 0.86
CA SER A 96 1.42 20.10 1.86
C SER A 96 0.03 20.53 1.39
N LEU A 97 -1.01 20.07 2.11
CA LEU A 97 -2.37 20.55 1.90
C LEU A 97 -2.50 22.07 2.14
N SER A 98 -1.69 22.64 3.04
CA SER A 98 -1.66 24.09 3.25
C SER A 98 -1.13 24.82 2.03
N ASP A 99 -0.11 24.28 1.37
CA ASP A 99 0.43 24.86 0.14
C ASP A 99 -0.60 24.83 -0.98
N TYR A 100 -1.27 23.68 -1.15
CA TYR A 100 -2.38 23.57 -2.09
C TYR A 100 -3.45 24.63 -1.85
N ASN A 101 -3.92 24.79 -0.60
CA ASN A 101 -4.95 25.77 -0.26
C ASN A 101 -4.50 27.24 -0.45
N ASN A 102 -3.20 27.52 -0.34
CA ASN A 102 -2.67 28.87 -0.49
C ASN A 102 -2.47 29.27 -1.95
N TYR A 103 -2.02 28.34 -2.80
CA TYR A 103 -1.60 28.63 -4.16
C TYR A 103 -2.66 28.28 -5.22
N THR A 104 -3.61 27.40 -4.91
CA THR A 104 -4.65 27.01 -5.87
C THR A 104 -5.60 28.17 -6.15
N GLY A 105 -5.68 28.58 -7.43
CA GLY A 105 -6.52 29.68 -7.89
C GLY A 105 -5.91 31.08 -7.67
N ALA A 106 -4.70 31.17 -7.11
CA ALA A 106 -3.97 32.42 -6.94
C ALA A 106 -3.11 32.74 -8.18
N ILE A 107 -2.84 34.03 -8.41
CA ILE A 107 -1.79 34.45 -9.33
C ILE A 107 -0.48 34.42 -8.56
N LEU A 108 0.46 33.58 -9.00
CA LEU A 108 1.74 33.39 -8.32
C LEU A 108 2.67 34.58 -8.57
N SER A 109 3.13 35.21 -7.50
CA SER A 109 4.23 36.17 -7.57
C SER A 109 5.57 35.45 -7.74
N GLU A 110 6.63 36.16 -8.14
CA GLU A 110 7.97 35.58 -8.25
C GLU A 110 8.50 35.01 -6.93
N ASN A 111 8.10 35.61 -5.81
CA ASN A 111 8.40 35.07 -4.47
C ASN A 111 7.66 33.75 -4.22
N ASP A 112 6.41 33.63 -4.68
CA ASP A 112 5.63 32.39 -4.53
C ASP A 112 6.23 31.26 -5.38
N LYS A 113 6.61 31.57 -6.62
CA LYS A 113 7.30 30.61 -7.51
C LYS A 113 8.62 30.13 -6.89
N SER A 114 9.43 31.05 -6.39
CA SER A 114 10.69 30.73 -5.72
C SER A 114 10.47 29.88 -4.47
N ALA A 115 9.42 30.16 -3.69
CA ALA A 115 9.06 29.37 -2.52
C ALA A 115 8.60 27.95 -2.89
N LEU A 116 7.82 27.79 -3.96
CA LEU A 116 7.39 26.48 -4.47
C LEU A 116 8.58 25.64 -4.95
N LEU A 117 9.43 26.21 -5.79
CA LEU A 117 10.63 25.52 -6.31
C LEU A 117 11.66 25.23 -5.20
N GLY A 118 11.70 26.07 -4.16
CA GLY A 118 12.54 25.85 -2.98
C GLY A 118 12.13 24.66 -2.12
N LYS A 119 10.88 24.18 -2.22
CA LYS A 119 10.40 23.00 -1.49
C LYS A 119 10.73 21.68 -2.20
N ILE A 120 11.00 21.72 -3.49
CA ILE A 120 11.30 20.54 -4.28
C ILE A 120 12.77 20.15 -4.05
N PRO A 121 13.04 18.90 -3.61
CA PRO A 121 14.39 18.36 -3.48
C PRO A 121 15.21 18.45 -4.77
N SER A 122 16.52 18.24 -4.67
CA SER A 122 17.38 18.08 -5.86
C SER A 122 16.91 16.94 -6.75
N ASP A 123 16.51 15.84 -6.11
CA ASP A 123 16.14 14.58 -6.74
C ASP A 123 14.73 14.61 -7.35
N GLY A 124 14.10 15.79 -7.43
CA GLY A 124 12.82 15.99 -8.09
C GLY A 124 11.58 15.93 -7.21
N LEU A 125 10.44 16.16 -7.86
CA LEU A 125 9.10 16.06 -7.31
C LEU A 125 8.59 14.63 -7.51
N GLU A 126 8.48 13.88 -6.43
CA GLU A 126 7.88 12.55 -6.44
C GLU A 126 6.37 12.67 -6.23
N LEU A 127 5.61 11.96 -7.07
CA LEU A 127 4.16 11.87 -7.05
C LEU A 127 3.76 10.39 -7.01
N SER A 128 3.08 10.00 -5.95
CA SER A 128 2.59 8.65 -5.72
C SER A 128 1.07 8.65 -5.74
N VAL A 129 0.46 7.87 -6.63
CA VAL A 129 -0.99 7.70 -6.74
C VAL A 129 -1.34 6.25 -6.47
N ARG A 130 -2.31 6.00 -5.59
CA ARG A 130 -2.88 4.67 -5.39
C ARG A 130 -4.40 4.75 -5.44
N ALA A 131 -5.00 3.83 -6.18
CA ALA A 131 -6.44 3.69 -6.27
C ALA A 131 -6.83 2.22 -6.01
N GLN A 132 -7.96 2.04 -5.35
CA GLN A 132 -8.56 0.73 -5.16
C GLN A 132 -10.06 0.82 -5.41
N ALA A 133 -10.59 -0.16 -6.10
CA ALA A 133 -12.01 -0.39 -6.22
C ALA A 133 -12.34 -1.80 -5.76
N SER A 134 -13.37 -1.95 -4.95
CA SER A 134 -13.99 -3.23 -4.63
C SER A 134 -15.24 -3.42 -5.48
N ALA A 135 -15.47 -4.65 -5.90
CA ALA A 135 -16.77 -5.11 -6.36
C ALA A 135 -17.21 -6.27 -5.46
N LEU A 136 -18.52 -6.40 -5.27
CA LEU A 136 -19.18 -7.49 -4.54
C LEU A 136 -18.28 -8.20 -3.49
N THR A 137 -18.25 -7.67 -2.28
CA THR A 137 -17.61 -8.32 -1.14
C THR A 137 -18.69 -8.87 -0.21
N ILE A 138 -18.62 -10.15 0.09
CA ILE A 138 -19.61 -10.87 0.89
C ILE A 138 -18.93 -11.41 2.14
N SER A 139 -19.44 -11.03 3.30
CA SER A 139 -19.03 -11.54 4.61
C SER A 139 -20.14 -12.43 5.18
N LEU A 140 -19.79 -13.66 5.53
CA LEU A 140 -20.71 -14.69 6.04
C LEU A 140 -20.03 -15.43 7.21
N GLY A 141 -20.32 -14.98 8.43
CA GLY A 141 -19.81 -15.59 9.65
C GLY A 141 -18.28 -15.55 9.71
N SER A 142 -17.64 -16.70 9.58
CA SER A 142 -16.18 -16.86 9.65
C SER A 142 -15.48 -16.77 8.29
N PHE A 143 -16.19 -16.37 7.23
CA PHE A 143 -15.65 -16.28 5.88
C PHE A 143 -15.98 -14.94 5.23
N VAL A 144 -15.05 -14.45 4.40
CA VAL A 144 -15.27 -13.28 3.54
C VAL A 144 -14.73 -13.58 2.14
N ILE A 145 -15.56 -13.37 1.13
CA ILE A 145 -15.17 -13.39 -0.28
C ILE A 145 -15.11 -11.94 -0.75
N SER A 146 -14.01 -11.53 -1.37
CA SER A 146 -13.83 -10.16 -1.87
C SER A 146 -13.34 -10.15 -3.31
N THR A 147 -13.73 -9.13 -4.06
CA THR A 147 -13.12 -8.83 -5.37
C THR A 147 -12.66 -7.38 -5.39
N ASN A 148 -11.42 -7.15 -5.80
CA ASN A 148 -10.84 -5.80 -5.80
C ASN A 148 -9.97 -5.57 -7.03
N GLY A 149 -10.02 -4.37 -7.61
CA GLY A 149 -9.01 -3.83 -8.51
C GLY A 149 -8.13 -2.84 -7.76
N VAL A 150 -6.83 -2.88 -8.02
CA VAL A 150 -5.85 -1.94 -7.50
C VAL A 150 -5.07 -1.36 -8.67
N ALA A 151 -4.82 -0.05 -8.63
CA ALA A 151 -3.88 0.63 -9.48
C ALA A 151 -2.94 1.46 -8.59
N ALA A 152 -1.64 1.43 -8.88
CA ALA A 152 -0.65 2.26 -8.23
C ALA A 152 0.29 2.81 -9.29
N SER A 153 0.72 4.05 -9.11
CA SER A 153 1.72 4.68 -9.95
C SER A 153 2.61 5.58 -9.11
N GLU A 154 3.89 5.56 -9.44
CA GLU A 154 4.91 6.46 -8.91
C GLU A 154 5.53 7.19 -10.08
N VAL A 155 5.68 8.50 -9.96
CA VAL A 155 6.28 9.36 -10.98
C VAL A 155 7.23 10.30 -10.29
N ASN A 156 8.46 10.38 -10.78
CA ASN A 156 9.40 11.43 -10.40
C ASN A 156 9.59 12.40 -11.56
N LEU A 157 9.38 13.68 -11.28
CA LEU A 157 9.64 14.77 -12.20
C LEU A 157 10.90 15.51 -11.77
N SER A 158 11.84 15.71 -12.70
CA SER A 158 13.05 16.49 -12.42
C SER A 158 12.67 17.91 -12.01
N LYS A 159 13.53 18.53 -11.20
CA LYS A 159 13.31 19.90 -10.73
C LYS A 159 13.21 20.89 -11.91
N ASP A 160 14.01 20.69 -12.94
CA ASP A 160 14.04 21.49 -14.17
C ASP A 160 12.70 21.46 -14.90
N ILE A 161 12.01 20.30 -14.94
CA ILE A 161 10.67 20.19 -15.52
C ILE A 161 9.65 20.95 -14.69
N VAL A 162 9.73 20.88 -13.36
CA VAL A 162 8.80 21.66 -12.52
C VAL A 162 9.08 23.16 -12.62
N GLU A 163 10.35 23.55 -12.74
CA GLU A 163 10.76 24.92 -12.99
C GLU A 163 10.21 25.43 -14.32
N LEU A 164 10.30 24.63 -15.39
CA LEU A 164 9.67 24.95 -16.67
C LEU A 164 8.16 25.14 -16.53
N LEU A 165 7.46 24.30 -15.78
CA LEU A 165 6.01 24.41 -15.59
C LEU A 165 5.60 25.69 -14.83
N VAL A 166 6.43 26.14 -13.88
CA VAL A 166 6.15 27.31 -13.03
C VAL A 166 6.59 28.63 -13.66
N ASN A 167 7.77 28.63 -14.30
CA ASN A 167 8.39 29.83 -14.87
C ASN A 167 8.12 30.00 -16.37
N GLY A 168 7.71 28.92 -17.06
CA GLY A 168 7.64 28.87 -18.51
C GLY A 168 9.01 28.73 -19.17
N ASN A 169 9.04 28.69 -20.50
CA ASN A 169 10.28 28.60 -21.26
C ASN A 169 11.11 29.88 -21.11
N GLN A 170 12.37 29.72 -20.68
CA GLN A 170 13.37 30.80 -20.68
C GLN A 170 14.26 30.69 -21.92
N LEU A 171 14.67 31.85 -22.45
CA LEU A 171 15.51 31.93 -23.65
C LEU A 171 16.95 31.56 -23.31
N ASN A 172 17.55 30.66 -24.10
CA ASN A 172 18.89 30.10 -23.91
C ASN A 172 19.07 29.30 -22.62
N ASP A 173 17.99 28.80 -22.06
CA ASP A 173 18.03 27.86 -20.95
C ASP A 173 17.96 26.41 -21.46
N THR A 174 18.63 25.50 -20.76
CA THR A 174 18.64 24.06 -21.09
C THR A 174 17.97 23.31 -19.98
N ILE A 175 16.98 22.51 -20.34
CA ILE A 175 16.13 21.77 -19.42
C ILE A 175 16.59 20.33 -19.46
N SER A 176 17.08 19.81 -18.32
CA SER A 176 17.42 18.40 -18.20
C SER A 176 16.17 17.57 -17.90
N LEU A 177 16.00 16.51 -18.69
CA LEU A 177 15.00 15.46 -18.47
C LEU A 177 15.60 14.27 -17.69
N ASP A 178 16.84 14.41 -17.21
CA ASP A 178 17.51 13.35 -16.49
C ASP A 178 16.85 13.09 -15.13
N GLU A 179 17.04 11.88 -14.61
CA GLU A 179 16.57 11.44 -13.29
C GLU A 179 15.03 11.35 -13.16
N MET A 180 14.30 11.48 -14.26
CA MET A 180 12.86 11.16 -14.30
C MET A 180 12.62 9.65 -14.43
N TYR A 181 11.64 9.16 -13.68
CA TYR A 181 11.16 7.79 -13.79
C TYR A 181 9.64 7.73 -13.62
N SER A 182 9.04 6.65 -14.13
CA SER A 182 7.65 6.36 -13.89
C SER A 182 7.43 4.86 -13.80
N GLU A 183 6.80 4.42 -12.71
CA GLU A 183 6.32 3.06 -12.57
C GLU A 183 4.79 3.10 -12.42
N ALA A 184 4.10 2.19 -13.09
CA ALA A 184 2.68 1.99 -12.88
C ALA A 184 2.31 0.51 -12.95
N LEU A 185 1.40 0.10 -12.08
CA LEU A 185 0.88 -1.25 -12.05
C LEU A 185 -0.62 -1.23 -11.80
N ALA A 186 -1.31 -2.17 -12.41
CA ALA A 186 -2.72 -2.43 -12.15
C ALA A 186 -2.97 -3.93 -12.08
N TYR A 187 -3.74 -4.37 -11.09
CA TYR A 187 -4.10 -5.78 -10.92
C TYR A 187 -5.51 -5.94 -10.34
N ALA A 188 -6.14 -7.07 -10.65
CA ALA A 188 -7.37 -7.51 -10.05
C ALA A 188 -7.11 -8.67 -9.07
N THR A 189 -7.93 -8.77 -8.03
CA THR A 189 -7.85 -9.81 -7.02
C THR A 189 -9.22 -10.42 -6.75
N ILE A 190 -9.23 -11.73 -6.53
CA ILE A 190 -10.33 -12.44 -5.87
C ILE A 190 -9.77 -13.03 -4.59
N GLY A 191 -10.34 -12.68 -3.45
CA GLY A 191 -9.90 -13.09 -2.13
C GLY A 191 -10.91 -14.00 -1.43
N LEU A 192 -10.41 -15.04 -0.76
CA LEU A 192 -11.15 -15.81 0.24
C LEU A 192 -10.44 -15.68 1.58
N SER A 193 -11.12 -15.14 2.57
CA SER A 193 -10.58 -14.91 3.90
C SER A 193 -11.36 -15.68 4.95
N THR A 194 -10.65 -16.12 5.98
CA THR A 194 -11.25 -16.78 7.14
C THR A 194 -10.54 -16.40 8.42
N GLY A 195 -11.24 -16.49 9.54
CA GLY A 195 -10.70 -16.27 10.87
C GLY A 195 -11.06 -17.42 11.81
N LYS A 196 -10.21 -17.65 12.81
CA LYS A 196 -10.45 -18.58 13.91
C LYS A 196 -10.03 -18.01 15.25
N THR A 197 -10.86 -18.20 16.27
CA THR A 197 -10.50 -17.91 17.67
C THR A 197 -9.67 -19.06 18.23
N LEU A 198 -8.45 -18.75 18.71
CA LEU A 198 -7.57 -19.72 19.37
C LEU A 198 -7.79 -19.76 20.88
N TYR A 199 -8.05 -18.61 21.48
CA TYR A 199 -8.29 -18.48 22.91
C TYR A 199 -9.35 -17.43 23.18
N LYS A 200 -10.22 -17.72 24.15
CA LYS A 200 -11.25 -16.78 24.61
C LYS A 200 -11.45 -16.95 26.11
N SER A 201 -11.28 -15.87 26.86
CA SER A 201 -11.56 -15.81 28.30
C SER A 201 -12.09 -14.44 28.66
N GLY A 202 -13.38 -14.37 28.98
CA GLY A 202 -14.09 -13.10 29.20
C GLY A 202 -14.02 -12.20 27.95
N THR A 203 -13.47 -11.00 28.12
CA THR A 203 -13.26 -10.02 27.03
C THR A 203 -11.99 -10.27 26.21
N ARG A 204 -11.05 -11.10 26.72
CA ARG A 204 -9.77 -11.36 26.06
C ARG A 204 -9.94 -12.44 25.00
N GLN A 205 -9.48 -12.15 23.79
CA GLN A 205 -9.52 -13.06 22.66
C GLN A 205 -8.18 -13.05 21.93
N LEU A 206 -7.73 -14.24 21.56
CA LEU A 206 -6.66 -14.42 20.59
C LEU A 206 -7.27 -15.04 19.35
N THR A 207 -7.17 -14.34 18.23
CA THR A 207 -7.68 -14.80 16.93
C THR A 207 -6.54 -14.85 15.93
N ILE A 208 -6.67 -15.75 14.97
CA ILE A 208 -5.84 -15.80 13.78
C ILE A 208 -6.74 -15.68 12.57
N GLY A 209 -6.20 -15.18 11.47
CA GLY A 209 -6.91 -15.18 10.20
C GLY A 209 -5.94 -15.39 9.06
N ALA A 210 -6.50 -15.85 7.96
CA ALA A 210 -5.77 -16.08 6.73
C ALA A 210 -6.60 -15.60 5.55
N THR A 211 -5.92 -15.08 4.54
CA THR A 211 -6.52 -14.71 3.27
C THR A 211 -5.76 -15.40 2.15
N TYR A 212 -6.49 -16.12 1.32
CA TYR A 212 -6.01 -16.61 0.04
C TYR A 212 -6.43 -15.61 -1.04
N LYS A 213 -5.50 -15.14 -1.88
CA LYS A 213 -5.78 -14.21 -2.99
C LYS A 213 -5.32 -14.82 -4.30
N TYR A 214 -6.21 -14.84 -5.29
CA TYR A 214 -5.84 -14.99 -6.70
C TYR A 214 -5.65 -13.59 -7.28
N ILE A 215 -4.46 -13.31 -7.80
CA ILE A 215 -4.08 -11.99 -8.34
C ILE A 215 -3.86 -12.14 -9.85
N LYS A 216 -4.47 -11.25 -10.63
CA LYS A 216 -4.29 -11.16 -12.07
C LYS A 216 -3.80 -9.76 -12.42
N GLY A 217 -2.57 -9.67 -12.94
CA GLY A 217 -2.06 -8.42 -13.52
C GLY A 217 -2.92 -7.96 -14.70
N LEU A 218 -3.19 -6.67 -14.77
CA LEU A 218 -3.96 -6.02 -15.82
C LEU A 218 -3.07 -5.13 -16.69
N ALA A 219 -2.21 -4.34 -16.05
CA ALA A 219 -1.23 -3.49 -16.72
C ALA A 219 0.03 -3.37 -15.85
N TYR A 220 1.16 -3.17 -16.52
CA TYR A 220 2.45 -2.87 -15.90
C TYR A 220 3.22 -1.97 -16.87
N GLU A 221 3.78 -0.89 -16.33
CA GLU A 221 4.59 0.09 -17.02
C GLU A 221 5.77 0.42 -16.11
N ASP A 222 6.97 0.43 -16.68
CA ASP A 222 8.20 0.76 -15.98
C ASP A 222 9.06 1.56 -16.96
N ILE A 223 9.25 2.84 -16.64
CA ILE A 223 10.14 3.77 -17.33
C ILE A 223 11.29 3.99 -16.35
N VAL A 224 12.37 3.26 -16.59
CA VAL A 224 13.52 3.19 -15.67
C VAL A 224 14.37 4.44 -15.80
N LYS A 225 14.46 4.99 -17.00
CA LYS A 225 15.20 6.23 -17.23
C LYS A 225 14.69 7.00 -18.45
N ILE A 226 14.42 8.28 -18.24
CA ILE A 226 14.36 9.25 -19.32
C ILE A 226 15.69 10.01 -19.29
N GLU A 227 16.38 10.04 -20.42
CA GLU A 227 17.56 10.89 -20.63
C GLU A 227 17.22 11.85 -21.77
N GLY A 228 17.51 13.13 -21.61
CA GLY A 228 17.26 14.08 -22.68
C GLY A 228 17.42 15.52 -22.27
N GLU A 229 17.64 16.36 -23.27
CA GLU A 229 17.79 17.80 -23.09
C GLU A 229 16.85 18.52 -24.05
N ALA A 230 16.22 19.58 -23.55
CA ALA A 230 15.42 20.49 -24.36
C ALA A 230 15.93 21.92 -24.19
N SER A 231 16.03 22.66 -25.29
CA SER A 231 16.51 24.04 -25.29
C SER A 231 15.63 24.94 -26.16
N THR A 232 15.37 26.14 -25.64
CA THR A 232 14.69 27.20 -26.38
C THR A 232 15.70 28.23 -26.86
N THR A 233 15.90 28.30 -28.18
CA THR A 233 16.81 29.27 -28.81
C THR A 233 16.03 30.37 -29.52
N MET A 234 16.70 31.46 -29.89
CA MET A 234 16.11 32.49 -30.76
C MET A 234 15.66 31.97 -32.13
N ALA A 235 16.21 30.85 -32.59
CA ALA A 235 15.87 30.23 -33.87
C ALA A 235 14.71 29.23 -33.77
N GLY A 236 14.31 28.82 -32.55
CA GLY A 236 13.26 27.83 -32.32
C GLY A 236 13.56 26.90 -31.14
N PHE A 237 12.73 25.87 -31.00
CA PHE A 237 12.85 24.83 -29.98
C PHE A 237 13.62 23.63 -30.54
N SER A 238 14.58 23.09 -29.77
CA SER A 238 15.35 21.91 -30.14
C SER A 238 15.50 20.99 -28.92
N GLY A 239 15.37 19.69 -29.13
CA GLY A 239 15.60 18.71 -28.08
C GLY A 239 15.91 17.33 -28.63
N ASP A 240 16.60 16.54 -27.83
CA ASP A 240 16.95 15.14 -28.10
C ASP A 240 16.74 14.33 -26.81
N GLY A 241 16.42 13.05 -26.94
CA GLY A 241 16.18 12.21 -25.78
C GLY A 241 15.93 10.75 -26.10
N ALA A 242 16.15 9.92 -25.09
CA ALA A 242 15.90 8.49 -25.10
C ALA A 242 15.07 8.10 -23.87
N VAL A 243 14.18 7.12 -24.06
CA VAL A 243 13.41 6.50 -22.99
C VAL A 243 13.83 5.03 -22.97
N VAL A 244 14.19 4.54 -21.78
CA VAL A 244 14.63 3.15 -21.55
C VAL A 244 13.69 2.45 -20.58
#